data_AF-A0A958G1L0-F1
#
_entry.id   AF-A0A958G1L0-F1
#
_cell.length_a   1.000
_cell.length_b   1.000
_cell.length_c   1.000
_cell.angle_alpha   90.00
_cell.angle_beta   90.00
_cell.angle_gamma   90.00
#
_symmetry.space_group_name_H-M   'P 1'
#
loop_
_entity.id
_entity.type
_entity.pdbx_description
1 polymer ?
#
loop_
_entity_poly.entity_id
_entity_poly.type
_entity_poly.pdbx_seq_one_letter_code
_entity_poly.pdbx_strand_id
1 'polypeptide(L)' 'MAKNKQIFICQECGYQASKWMGKCPDCGQWNSFVEEA' A
#
# COMPACT_ATOMS: atom_id res chain seq x y z
N MET A 1 7.81 -12.02 18.82
CA MET A 1 7.65 -10.63 18.35
C MET A 1 7.61 -10.66 16.83
N ALA A 2 6.43 -10.83 16.23
CA ALA A 2 6.29 -10.87 14.78
C ALA A 2 6.66 -9.48 14.24
N LYS A 3 7.62 -9.39 13.31
CA LYS A 3 7.98 -8.15 12.66
C LYS A 3 6.71 -7.57 12.03
N ASN A 4 6.19 -6.44 12.54
CA ASN A 4 5.12 -5.68 11.90
C ASN A 4 5.60 -5.36 10.49
N LYS A 5 5.12 -6.16 9.52
CA LYS A 5 5.42 -5.94 8.12
C LYS A 5 4.43 -4.86 7.71
N GLN A 6 4.89 -3.61 7.65
CA GLN A 6 4.05 -2.51 7.19
C GLN A 6 3.61 -2.83 5.76
N ILE A 7 2.32 -3.12 5.59
CA ILE A 7 1.71 -3.38 4.28
C ILE A 7 0.88 -2.18 3.91
N PHE A 8 1.10 -1.66 2.73
CA PHE A 8 0.39 -0.52 2.15
C PHE A 8 -0.60 -1.05 1.13
N ILE A 9 -1.89 -0.83 1.36
CA ILE A 9 -2.97 -1.27 0.50
C ILE A 9 -3.56 -0.08 -0.22
N CYS A 10 -3.64 -0.15 -1.55
CA CYS A 10 -4.30 0.86 -2.36
C CYS A 10 -5.82 0.75 -2.20
N GLN A 11 -6.48 1.78 -1.69
CA GLN A 11 -7.93 1.81 -1.50
C GLN A 11 -8.73 1.86 -2.81
N GLU A 12 -8.08 2.21 -3.93
CA GLU A 12 -8.74 2.35 -5.22
C GLU A 12 -8.81 1.03 -6.01
N CYS A 13 -7.81 0.16 -5.86
CA CYS A 13 -7.71 -1.11 -6.60
C CYS A 13 -7.45 -2.33 -5.72
N GLY A 14 -7.09 -2.17 -4.45
CA GLY A 14 -6.73 -3.24 -3.54
C GLY A 14 -5.26 -3.70 -3.63
N TYR A 15 -4.42 -3.03 -4.43
CA TYR A 15 -3.02 -3.41 -4.60
C TYR A 15 -2.23 -3.30 -3.29
N GLN A 16 -1.51 -4.36 -2.91
CA GLN A 16 -0.74 -4.43 -1.66
C GLN A 16 0.76 -4.26 -1.96
N ALA A 17 1.41 -3.34 -1.26
CA ALA A 17 2.83 -3.07 -1.36
C ALA A 17 3.49 -3.20 0.02
N SER A 18 4.65 -3.83 0.11
CA SER A 18 5.43 -3.89 1.37
C SER A 18 6.24 -2.62 1.65
N LYS A 19 6.04 -1.56 0.85
CA LYS A 19 6.66 -0.24 1.00
C LYS A 19 5.78 0.82 0.36
N TRP A 20 5.74 2.02 0.93
CA TRP A 20 5.02 3.15 0.36
C TRP A 20 5.69 3.57 -0.96
N MET A 21 4.95 3.53 -2.06
CA MET A 21 5.48 3.87 -3.39
C MET A 21 5.00 5.24 -3.91
N GLY A 22 4.12 5.94 -3.19
CA GLY A 22 3.57 7.26 -3.56
C GLY A 22 2.48 7.18 -4.64
N LYS A 23 2.76 6.40 -5.68
CA LYS A 23 1.88 6.08 -6.79
C LYS A 23 1.62 4.58 -6.86
N CYS A 24 0.36 4.19 -6.99
CA CYS A 24 -0.03 2.81 -7.21
C CYS A 24 0.44 2.33 -8.59
N PRO A 25 1.21 1.23 -8.69
CA PRO A 25 1.64 0.71 -9.99
C PRO A 25 0.50 0.03 -10.77
N ASP A 26 -0.57 -0.37 -10.08
CA ASP A 26 -1.69 -1.10 -10.67
C ASP A 26 -2.72 -0.14 -11.29
N CYS A 27 -3.26 0.80 -10.50
CA CYS A 27 -4.24 1.79 -10.97
C CYS A 27 -3.66 3.17 -11.30
N GLY A 28 -2.38 3.42 -11.01
CA GLY A 28 -1.74 4.71 -11.30
C GLY A 28 -2.10 5.85 -10.34
N GLN A 29 -2.95 5.60 -9.34
CA GLN A 29 -3.42 6.62 -8.39
C GLN A 29 -2.35 7.05 -7.39
N TRP A 30 -2.41 8.32 -7.01
CA TRP A 30 -1.52 8.92 -6.01
C TRP A 30 -2.27 9.09 -4.69
N ASN A 31 -1.57 8.95 -3.56
CA ASN A 31 -2.14 9.08 -2.20
C ASN A 31 -3.27 8.09 -1.84
N SER A 32 -3.42 7.00 -2.59
CA SER A 32 -4.43 5.97 -2.31
C SER A 32 -3.93 4.82 -1.46
N PHE A 33 -2.64 4.78 -1.12
CA PHE A 33 -2.06 3.75 -0.28
C PHE A 33 -2.33 4.03 1.19
N VAL A 34 -2.90 3.05 1.89
CA VAL A 34 -3.19 3.07 3.32
C VAL A 34 -2.39 1.96 3.99
N GLU A 35 -1.77 2.24 5.13
CA GLU A 35 -1.02 1.25 5.90
C GLU A 35 -1.98 0.36 6.71
N GLU A 36 -1.91 -0.96 6.51
CA GLU A 36 -2.60 -1.96 7.31
C GLU A 36 -1.57 -2.57 8.31
N ALA A 37 -1.87 -2.42 9.60
CA ALA A 37 -0.94 -2.64 10.73
C ALA A 37 -0.78 -4.11 11.16
#